data_AF-A3DJG2-F1
#
_entry.id   AF-A3DJG2-F1
#
_cell.length_a   1.000
_cell.length_b   1.000
_cell.length_c   1.000
_cell.angle_alpha   90.00
_cell.angle_beta   90.00
_cell.angle_gamma   90.00
#
_symmetry.space_group_name_H-M   'P 1'
#
loop_
_entity.id
_entity.type
_entity.pdbx_description
1 polymer ?
#
loop_
_entity_poly.entity_id
_entity_poly.type
_entity_poly.pdbx_seq_one_letter_code
_entity_poly.pdbx_strand_id
1 'polypeptide(L)'
;MSVISVSKEELFNVMQYTNLVRVRFENDDVWTVLPILYAGEDQVDILVDASKITLPGDVCGKAVIKFQRKGYEYIINGHIDNKSEDAPATVTIKYIDAKKYYNLRKHIRFDVNINSRIKEKDAGQKCESSWKEATVRNISKGGAMFVSNVKLDFNSMIDMKLYFDSSKEFVTSAKILRVSELGNGEFGYGVQFAGMSKENWDILNTELLKFEEKYFKSLSIFREYKRTSDMRFDTKIVIFSSDIDESYDIRESLIKLGAENFDVINNFKFYFDYLTEEKPKLVIIDTNTLNDEVVDTVRNIKTDFPDMHVQIILPIELMEEDILGTLATEDEILFKPLIYNEFEDRIIKYL
;
A
#
# COMPACT_ATOMS: atom_id res chain seq x y z
N MET A 1 10.60 17.66 1.60
CA MET A 1 10.82 16.38 0.90
C MET A 1 11.39 16.70 -0.47
N SER A 2 12.57 16.17 -0.78
CA SER A 2 13.18 16.33 -2.10
C SER A 2 12.47 15.41 -3.10
N VAL A 3 11.90 16.00 -4.14
CA VAL A 3 11.41 15.27 -5.31
C VAL A 3 12.59 15.12 -6.27
N ILE A 4 12.86 13.90 -6.71
CA ILE A 4 14.03 13.55 -7.52
C ILE A 4 13.53 13.09 -8.88
N SER A 5 14.10 13.61 -9.97
CA SER A 5 13.84 13.09 -11.32
C SER A 5 14.43 11.70 -11.48
N VAL A 6 13.69 10.80 -12.13
CA VAL A 6 14.09 9.40 -12.34
C VAL A 6 14.59 9.27 -13.78
N SER A 7 15.76 8.64 -13.97
CA SER A 7 16.29 8.35 -15.31
C SER A 7 15.50 7.21 -15.97
N LYS A 8 15.55 7.10 -17.30
CA LYS A 8 14.89 6.00 -18.02
C LYS A 8 15.42 4.63 -17.60
N GLU A 9 16.73 4.51 -17.42
CA GLU A 9 17.38 3.28 -16.95
C GLU A 9 16.90 2.87 -15.56
N GLU A 10 16.85 3.82 -14.61
CA GLU A 10 16.34 3.53 -13.28
C GLU A 10 14.86 3.11 -13.36
N LEU A 11 14.06 3.84 -14.14
CA LEU A 11 12.64 3.58 -14.32
C LEU A 11 12.38 2.18 -14.87
N PHE A 12 13.08 1.79 -15.93
CA PHE A 12 13.01 0.45 -16.50
C PHE A 12 13.33 -0.62 -15.45
N ASN A 13 14.44 -0.43 -14.73
CA ASN A 13 14.90 -1.36 -13.70
C ASN A 13 13.88 -1.57 -12.56
N VAL A 14 13.11 -0.54 -12.22
CA VAL A 14 12.06 -0.65 -11.19
C VAL A 14 10.71 -1.06 -11.75
N MET A 15 10.40 -0.76 -13.01
CA MET A 15 9.10 -1.12 -13.60
C MET A 15 9.04 -2.60 -13.97
N GLN A 16 10.14 -3.19 -14.44
CA GLN A 16 10.17 -4.61 -14.87
C GLN A 16 9.85 -5.63 -13.76
N TYR A 17 9.99 -5.25 -12.49
CA TYR A 17 9.53 -6.10 -11.37
C TYR A 17 8.41 -5.45 -10.55
N THR A 18 7.66 -4.54 -11.15
CA THR A 18 6.44 -3.99 -10.55
C THR A 18 5.24 -4.71 -11.16
N ASN A 19 4.46 -5.39 -10.35
CA ASN A 19 3.31 -6.17 -10.82
C ASN A 19 2.02 -5.35 -10.87
N LEU A 20 1.90 -4.35 -9.99
CA LEU A 20 0.71 -3.52 -9.82
C LEU A 20 1.08 -2.06 -9.76
N VAL A 21 0.30 -1.23 -10.45
CA VAL A 21 0.42 0.21 -10.42
C VAL A 21 -0.93 0.86 -10.16
N ARG A 22 -0.92 2.04 -9.54
CA ARG A 22 -2.08 2.93 -9.56
C ARG A 22 -1.99 3.80 -10.79
N VAL A 23 -3.06 3.88 -11.57
CA VAL A 23 -3.15 4.68 -12.77
C VAL A 23 -4.33 5.62 -12.65
N ARG A 24 -4.14 6.86 -13.07
CA ARG A 24 -5.21 7.84 -13.25
C ARG A 24 -5.14 8.36 -14.68
N PHE A 25 -6.23 8.20 -15.42
CA PHE A 25 -6.39 8.74 -16.77
C PHE A 25 -6.89 10.19 -16.72
N GLU A 26 -6.68 10.95 -17.79
CA GLU A 26 -7.00 12.39 -17.85
C GLU A 26 -8.44 12.75 -17.48
N ASN A 27 -9.40 11.88 -17.80
CA ASN A 27 -10.82 12.08 -17.54
C ASN A 27 -11.31 11.38 -16.26
N ASP A 28 -10.39 10.77 -15.49
CA ASP A 28 -10.73 10.04 -14.28
C ASP A 28 -10.25 10.80 -13.03
N ASP A 29 -11.17 11.02 -12.10
CA ASP A 29 -10.88 11.63 -10.82
C ASP A 29 -10.34 10.62 -9.81
N VAL A 30 -10.38 9.32 -10.14
CA VAL A 30 -10.06 8.22 -9.24
C VAL A 30 -8.77 7.53 -9.67
N TRP A 31 -7.97 7.13 -8.69
CA TRP A 31 -6.83 6.23 -8.92
C TRP A 31 -7.33 4.79 -8.97
N THR A 32 -7.04 4.11 -10.07
CA THR A 32 -7.40 2.71 -10.26
C THR A 32 -6.15 1.83 -10.21
N VAL A 33 -6.23 0.70 -9.51
CA VAL A 33 -5.11 -0.24 -9.44
C VAL A 33 -5.19 -1.18 -10.62
N LEU A 34 -4.12 -1.24 -11.41
CA LEU A 34 -4.08 -2.00 -12.64
C LEU A 34 -2.82 -2.87 -12.67
N PRO A 35 -2.91 -4.11 -13.18
CA PRO A 35 -1.75 -4.96 -13.35
C PRO A 35 -0.92 -4.53 -14.55
N ILE A 36 0.39 -4.66 -14.40
CA ILE A 36 1.36 -4.56 -15.49
C ILE A 36 1.45 -5.92 -16.18
N LEU A 37 1.32 -5.93 -17.50
CA LEU A 37 1.60 -7.10 -18.34
C LEU A 37 3.05 -7.08 -18.81
N TYR A 38 3.53 -5.91 -19.23
CA TYR A 38 4.87 -5.72 -19.75
C TYR A 38 5.38 -4.31 -19.42
N ALA A 39 6.66 -4.19 -19.13
CA ALA A 39 7.34 -2.91 -18.94
C ALA A 39 8.58 -2.86 -19.83
N GLY A 40 8.62 -1.89 -20.73
CA GLY A 40 9.78 -1.55 -21.56
C GLY A 40 10.50 -0.31 -21.04
N GLU A 41 11.54 0.12 -21.76
CA GLU A 41 12.35 1.29 -21.37
C GLU A 41 11.59 2.62 -21.42
N ASP A 42 10.63 2.74 -22.33
CA ASP A 42 9.86 3.97 -22.59
C ASP A 42 8.35 3.77 -22.50
N GLN A 43 7.87 2.57 -22.16
CA GLN A 43 6.45 2.28 -22.07
C GLN A 43 6.12 1.20 -21.05
N VAL A 44 4.84 1.15 -20.68
CA VAL A 44 4.25 0.04 -19.91
C VAL A 44 2.92 -0.35 -20.52
N ASP A 45 2.68 -1.65 -20.58
CA ASP A 45 1.40 -2.23 -20.96
C ASP A 45 0.66 -2.67 -19.71
N ILE A 46 -0.55 -2.12 -19.53
CA ILE A 46 -1.40 -2.41 -18.38
C ILE A 46 -2.70 -3.07 -18.84
N LEU A 47 -3.22 -3.98 -18.02
CA LEU A 47 -4.49 -4.64 -18.29
C LEU A 47 -5.64 -3.84 -17.66
N VAL A 48 -6.66 -3.55 -18.45
CA VAL A 48 -7.79 -2.71 -18.07
C VAL A 48 -9.09 -3.45 -18.34
N ASP A 49 -9.95 -3.53 -17.34
CA ASP A 49 -11.33 -3.96 -17.54
C ASP A 49 -12.14 -2.78 -18.11
N ALA A 50 -12.28 -2.77 -19.43
CA ALA A 50 -13.01 -1.74 -20.18
C ALA A 50 -14.50 -1.65 -19.79
N SER A 51 -15.06 -2.66 -19.10
CA SER A 51 -16.43 -2.61 -18.58
C SER A 51 -16.58 -1.77 -17.29
N LYS A 52 -15.47 -1.57 -16.55
CA LYS A 52 -15.45 -0.88 -15.25
C LYS A 52 -14.78 0.47 -15.29
N ILE A 53 -13.95 0.73 -16.29
CA ILE A 53 -13.11 1.93 -16.38
C ILE A 53 -13.44 2.67 -17.66
N THR A 54 -13.82 3.94 -17.53
CA THR A 54 -14.00 4.82 -18.68
C THR A 54 -12.63 5.20 -19.23
N LEU A 55 -12.15 4.41 -20.19
CA LEU A 55 -10.95 4.72 -20.93
C LEU A 55 -11.20 5.97 -21.80
N PRO A 56 -10.21 6.88 -21.93
CA PRO A 56 -10.30 7.96 -22.90
C PRO A 56 -10.63 7.44 -24.30
N GLY A 57 -11.49 8.16 -25.02
CA GLY A 57 -11.88 7.80 -26.38
C GLY A 57 -10.74 7.95 -27.39
N ASP A 58 -9.75 8.79 -27.09
CA ASP A 58 -8.66 9.14 -27.99
C ASP A 58 -7.31 8.54 -27.53
N VAL A 59 -6.60 7.95 -28.49
CA VAL A 59 -5.16 7.73 -28.42
C VAL A 59 -4.49 9.11 -28.29
N CYS A 60 -3.51 9.25 -27.38
CA CYS A 60 -2.91 10.49 -26.85
C CYS A 60 -3.52 11.07 -25.55
N GLY A 61 -4.52 10.44 -24.93
CA GLY A 61 -4.98 10.86 -23.60
C GLY A 61 -3.86 10.76 -22.55
N LYS A 62 -3.80 11.69 -21.58
CA LYS A 62 -2.78 11.62 -20.52
C LYS A 62 -3.06 10.52 -19.50
N ALA A 63 -2.00 9.93 -18.98
CA ALA A 63 -2.06 8.99 -17.86
C ALA A 63 -0.96 9.31 -16.83
N VAL A 64 -1.30 9.17 -15.55
CA VAL A 64 -0.33 9.24 -14.46
C VAL A 64 -0.27 7.90 -13.78
N ILE A 65 0.92 7.34 -13.64
CA ILE A 65 1.18 6.06 -13.00
C ILE A 65 1.88 6.32 -11.67
N LYS A 66 1.51 5.56 -10.65
CA LYS A 66 2.03 5.68 -9.30
C LYS A 66 2.22 4.32 -8.67
N PHE A 67 3.39 4.08 -8.09
CA PHE A 67 3.70 2.86 -7.35
C PHE A 67 4.78 3.11 -6.32
N GLN A 68 5.01 2.13 -5.44
CA GLN A 68 6.00 2.21 -4.38
C GLN A 68 7.02 1.10 -4.55
N ARG A 69 8.31 1.43 -4.45
CA ARG A 69 9.40 0.46 -4.53
C ARG A 69 10.65 0.99 -3.82
N LYS A 70 11.36 0.11 -3.10
CA LYS A 70 12.61 0.43 -2.38
C LYS A 70 12.49 1.67 -1.46
N GLY A 71 11.36 1.81 -0.75
CA GLY A 71 11.11 2.96 0.14
C GLY A 71 10.77 4.28 -0.58
N TYR A 72 10.72 4.30 -1.90
CA TYR A 72 10.32 5.46 -2.69
C TYR A 72 8.90 5.28 -3.23
N GLU A 73 8.21 6.41 -3.39
CA GLU A 73 7.03 6.49 -4.24
C GLU A 73 7.42 7.10 -5.57
N TYR A 74 7.13 6.39 -6.65
CA TYR A 74 7.35 6.79 -8.03
C TYR A 74 6.05 7.36 -8.60
N ILE A 75 6.19 8.45 -9.36
CA ILE A 75 5.12 9.07 -10.14
C ILE A 75 5.65 9.21 -11.56
N ILE A 76 5.00 8.55 -12.52
CA ILE A 76 5.32 8.61 -13.94
C ILE A 76 4.20 9.36 -14.64
N ASN A 77 4.54 10.41 -15.37
CA ASN A 77 3.64 11.05 -16.31
C ASN A 77 3.82 10.39 -17.68
N GLY A 78 2.71 10.08 -18.34
CA GLY A 78 2.71 9.43 -19.65
C GLY A 78 1.49 9.80 -20.49
N HIS A 79 1.43 9.24 -21.69
CA HIS A 79 0.27 9.31 -22.57
C HIS A 79 -0.08 7.93 -23.10
N ILE A 80 -1.37 7.72 -23.38
CA ILE A 80 -1.87 6.51 -24.01
C ILE A 80 -1.38 6.48 -25.46
N ASP A 81 -0.57 5.50 -25.80
CA ASP A 81 -0.06 5.27 -27.15
C ASP A 81 -0.92 4.28 -27.93
N ASN A 82 -1.45 3.26 -27.24
CA ASN A 82 -2.31 2.26 -27.84
C ASN A 82 -3.32 1.69 -26.85
N LYS A 83 -4.43 1.17 -27.37
CA LYS A 83 -5.47 0.46 -26.62
C LYS A 83 -5.98 -0.70 -27.47
N SER A 84 -5.98 -1.92 -26.92
CA SER A 84 -6.63 -3.06 -27.58
C SER A 84 -8.15 -3.01 -27.41
N GLU A 85 -8.86 -3.61 -28.36
CA GLU A 85 -10.33 -3.74 -28.33
C GLU A 85 -10.79 -5.01 -27.59
N ASP A 86 -9.85 -5.83 -27.12
CA ASP A 86 -10.12 -7.09 -26.41
C ASP A 86 -10.72 -6.83 -25.01
N ALA A 87 -11.38 -7.86 -24.46
CA ALA A 87 -11.88 -7.85 -23.09
C ALA A 87 -11.23 -9.00 -22.29
N PRO A 88 -10.36 -8.72 -21.30
CA PRO A 88 -9.92 -7.40 -20.85
C PRO A 88 -9.00 -6.69 -21.86
N ALA A 89 -9.03 -5.35 -21.87
CA ALA A 89 -8.28 -4.52 -22.80
C ALA A 89 -6.84 -4.32 -22.31
N THR A 90 -5.90 -4.16 -23.23
CA THR A 90 -4.52 -3.74 -22.92
C THR A 90 -4.35 -2.28 -23.30
N VAL A 91 -3.78 -1.47 -22.41
CA VAL A 91 -3.45 -0.07 -22.66
C VAL A 91 -1.95 0.13 -22.55
N THR A 92 -1.34 0.65 -23.60
CA THR A 92 0.08 1.01 -23.64
C THR A 92 0.23 2.48 -23.25
N ILE A 93 1.00 2.75 -22.20
CA ILE A 93 1.32 4.10 -21.74
C ILE A 93 2.80 4.36 -22.01
N LYS A 94 3.09 5.35 -22.87
CA LYS A 94 4.45 5.85 -23.08
C LYS A 94 4.84 6.85 -22.01
N TYR A 95 6.03 6.67 -21.45
CA TYR A 95 6.60 7.53 -20.42
C TYR A 95 7.01 8.88 -21.01
N ILE A 96 6.67 9.96 -20.32
CA ILE A 96 7.11 11.33 -20.63
C ILE A 96 8.21 11.74 -19.64
N ASP A 97 7.87 11.69 -18.34
CA ASP A 97 8.80 11.96 -17.26
C ASP A 97 8.45 11.13 -16.03
N ALA A 98 9.43 10.92 -15.17
CA ALA A 98 9.24 10.22 -13.91
C ALA A 98 9.94 10.95 -12.77
N LYS A 99 9.29 10.92 -11.60
CA LYS A 99 9.78 11.50 -10.36
C LYS A 99 9.62 10.50 -9.23
N LYS A 100 10.54 10.52 -8.29
CA LYS A 100 10.44 9.75 -7.04
C LYS A 100 10.61 10.63 -5.83
N TYR A 101 10.08 10.20 -4.71
CA TYR A 101 10.34 10.80 -3.41
C TYR A 101 10.31 9.74 -2.32
N TYR A 102 11.07 9.98 -1.25
CA TYR A 102 11.16 9.04 -0.14
C TYR A 102 9.82 8.99 0.61
N ASN A 103 9.27 7.78 0.77
CA ASN A 103 7.96 7.56 1.36
C ASN A 103 8.06 7.35 2.87
N LEU A 104 7.93 8.43 3.64
CA LEU A 104 7.96 8.41 5.10
C LEU A 104 6.63 8.01 5.76
N ARG A 105 5.69 7.42 5.00
CA ARG A 105 4.33 7.17 5.51
C ARG A 105 4.28 5.88 6.31
N LYS A 106 3.79 5.97 7.55
CA LYS A 106 3.55 4.83 8.46
C LYS A 106 2.24 4.09 8.20
N HIS A 107 1.31 4.70 7.47
CA HIS A 107 -0.03 4.14 7.22
C HIS A 107 -0.39 4.23 5.75
N ILE A 108 -1.05 3.19 5.26
CA ILE A 108 -1.64 3.17 3.92
C ILE A 108 -2.66 4.30 3.76
N ARG A 109 -2.70 4.88 2.57
CA ARG A 109 -3.70 5.88 2.16
C ARG A 109 -4.59 5.27 1.11
N PHE A 110 -5.89 5.34 1.36
CA PHE A 110 -6.92 5.00 0.40
C PHE A 110 -7.31 6.27 -0.34
N ASP A 111 -7.23 6.21 -1.66
CA ASP A 111 -7.73 7.28 -2.52
C ASP A 111 -9.26 7.18 -2.51
N VAL A 112 -9.92 8.29 -2.18
CA VAL A 112 -11.36 8.35 -1.95
C VAL A 112 -11.91 9.64 -2.54
N ASN A 113 -13.22 9.73 -2.67
CA ASN A 113 -13.90 10.97 -3.05
C ASN A 113 -15.07 11.21 -2.11
N ILE A 114 -14.77 11.66 -0.89
CA ILE A 114 -15.75 11.73 0.21
C ILE A 114 -16.14 13.19 0.44
N ASN A 115 -17.45 13.44 0.47
CA ASN A 115 -18.00 14.73 0.88
C ASN A 115 -17.68 14.98 2.36
N SER A 116 -17.23 16.19 2.66
CA SER A 116 -16.82 16.57 3.99
C SER A 116 -17.12 18.03 4.25
N ARG A 117 -17.12 18.39 5.54
CA ARG A 117 -17.16 19.78 5.96
C ARG A 117 -15.99 20.08 6.88
N ILE A 118 -15.50 21.31 6.81
CA ILE A 118 -14.41 21.81 7.63
C ILE A 118 -14.83 23.09 8.35
N LYS A 119 -14.22 23.32 9.50
CA LYS A 119 -14.42 24.52 10.31
C LYS A 119 -13.09 24.90 10.98
N GLU A 120 -12.66 26.14 10.87
CA GLU A 120 -11.44 26.60 11.52
C GLU A 120 -11.63 26.71 13.03
N LYS A 121 -10.65 26.25 13.81
CA LYS A 121 -10.60 26.41 15.26
C LYS A 121 -9.81 27.67 15.59
N ASP A 122 -10.51 28.72 15.99
CA ASP A 122 -9.87 29.92 16.49
C ASP A 122 -9.25 29.70 17.87
N ALA A 123 -7.99 30.13 18.01
CA ALA A 123 -7.20 30.04 19.24
C ALA A 123 -7.59 31.08 20.31
N GLY A 124 -8.89 31.33 20.52
CA GLY A 124 -9.36 32.14 21.66
C GLY A 124 -10.45 33.19 21.39
N GLN A 125 -11.02 33.28 20.18
CA GLN A 125 -12.21 34.09 19.95
C GLN A 125 -13.42 33.20 19.64
N LYS A 126 -14.56 33.50 20.28
CA LYS A 126 -15.87 32.91 19.96
C LYS A 126 -16.33 33.43 18.59
N CYS A 127 -15.68 33.03 17.53
CA CYS A 127 -16.26 33.14 16.19
C CYS A 127 -17.01 31.85 15.90
N GLU A 128 -18.31 31.95 15.68
CA GLU A 128 -19.13 30.89 15.11
C GLU A 128 -18.72 30.70 13.64
N SER A 129 -17.52 30.17 13.39
CA SER A 129 -17.14 29.77 12.04
C SER A 129 -18.15 28.72 11.56
N SER A 130 -18.79 29.00 10.44
CA SER A 130 -19.74 28.08 9.81
C SER A 130 -18.98 26.93 9.16
N TRP A 131 -19.55 25.73 9.19
CA TRP A 131 -19.03 24.60 8.42
C TRP A 131 -18.99 24.96 6.92
N LYS A 132 -17.85 24.69 6.29
CA LYS A 132 -17.61 24.91 4.86
C LYS A 132 -17.44 23.58 4.15
N GLU A 133 -17.96 23.47 2.93
CA GLU A 133 -17.84 22.25 2.13
C GLU A 133 -16.39 22.00 1.71
N ALA A 134 -16.02 20.72 1.67
CA ALA A 134 -14.72 20.23 1.25
C ALA A 134 -14.84 18.80 0.73
N THR A 135 -13.86 18.36 -0.03
CA THR A 135 -13.82 16.99 -0.56
C THR A 135 -12.54 16.30 -0.12
N VAL A 136 -12.66 15.21 0.63
CA VAL A 136 -11.53 14.37 1.01
C VAL A 136 -11.14 13.52 -0.19
N ARG A 137 -9.88 13.61 -0.62
CA ARG A 137 -9.31 12.90 -1.78
C ARG A 137 -8.47 11.68 -1.39
N ASN A 138 -7.95 11.64 -0.16
CA ASN A 138 -7.40 10.42 0.42
C ASN A 138 -7.49 10.43 1.95
N ILE A 139 -7.51 9.23 2.54
CA ILE A 139 -7.61 9.04 3.98
C ILE A 139 -6.73 7.88 4.46
N SER A 140 -6.23 7.98 5.70
CA SER A 140 -5.44 6.97 6.40
C SER A 140 -5.76 7.00 7.90
N LYS A 141 -5.23 6.04 8.66
CA LYS A 141 -5.33 6.04 10.13
C LYS A 141 -4.85 7.34 10.78
N GLY A 142 -3.83 8.00 10.21
CA GLY A 142 -3.18 9.17 10.81
C GLY A 142 -3.67 10.53 10.31
N GLY A 143 -4.47 10.56 9.24
CA GLY A 143 -4.84 11.83 8.60
C GLY A 143 -5.42 11.66 7.20
N ALA A 144 -5.69 12.80 6.56
CA ALA A 144 -6.35 12.87 5.28
C ALA A 144 -5.75 13.97 4.38
N MET A 145 -6.11 13.94 3.11
CA MET A 145 -5.97 15.08 2.21
C MET A 145 -7.35 15.52 1.75
N PHE A 146 -7.64 16.81 1.81
CA PHE A 146 -8.89 17.37 1.31
C PHE A 146 -8.64 18.58 0.39
N VAL A 147 -9.63 18.90 -0.41
CA VAL A 147 -9.68 20.07 -1.28
C VAL A 147 -10.83 20.97 -0.84
N SER A 148 -10.61 22.28 -0.82
CA SER A 148 -11.63 23.28 -0.54
C SER A 148 -11.32 24.60 -1.25
N ASN A 149 -12.35 25.42 -1.48
CA ASN A 149 -12.21 26.79 -1.97
C ASN A 149 -11.91 27.81 -0.85
N VAL A 150 -11.84 27.35 0.40
CA VAL A 150 -11.46 28.18 1.55
C VAL A 150 -9.96 28.16 1.70
N LYS A 151 -9.36 29.35 1.80
CA LYS A 151 -7.94 29.51 2.13
C LYS A 151 -7.75 29.33 3.64
N LEU A 152 -6.91 28.38 4.02
CA LEU A 152 -6.57 28.05 5.40
C LEU A 152 -5.05 28.09 5.59
N ASP A 153 -4.62 28.47 6.78
CA ASP A 153 -3.21 28.64 7.07
C ASP A 153 -2.49 27.34 7.39
N PHE A 154 -1.23 27.25 6.98
CA PHE A 154 -0.34 26.19 7.42
C PHE A 154 -0.27 26.16 8.95
N ASN A 155 -0.23 24.96 9.53
CA ASN A 155 -0.14 24.72 10.98
C ASN A 155 -1.39 25.12 11.79
N SER A 156 -2.46 25.61 11.16
CA SER A 156 -3.73 25.88 11.83
C SER A 156 -4.45 24.59 12.24
N MET A 157 -5.33 24.72 13.23
CA MET A 157 -6.21 23.64 13.69
C MET A 157 -7.59 23.82 13.07
N ILE A 158 -8.17 22.73 12.61
CA ILE A 158 -9.53 22.70 12.07
C ILE A 158 -10.30 21.55 12.72
N ASP A 159 -11.62 21.66 12.71
CA ASP A 159 -12.51 20.52 12.86
C ASP A 159 -12.94 20.05 11.47
N MET A 160 -12.98 18.74 11.30
CA MET A 160 -13.39 18.06 10.08
C MET A 160 -14.55 17.13 10.38
N LYS A 161 -15.50 17.09 9.46
CA LYS A 161 -16.67 16.21 9.48
C LYS A 161 -16.71 15.46 8.16
N LEU A 162 -16.61 14.13 8.22
CA LEU A 162 -16.63 13.27 7.04
C LEU A 162 -17.94 12.48 7.01
N TYR A 163 -18.51 12.37 5.82
CA TYR A 163 -19.76 11.65 5.57
C TYR A 163 -19.47 10.37 4.79
N PHE A 164 -19.35 9.25 5.51
CA PHE A 164 -19.17 7.95 4.89
C PHE A 164 -20.50 7.38 4.37
N ASP A 165 -20.45 6.52 3.36
CA ASP A 165 -21.63 5.87 2.76
C ASP A 165 -22.44 5.06 3.79
N SER A 166 -21.81 4.61 4.87
CA SER A 166 -22.45 3.91 5.99
C SER A 166 -23.39 4.78 6.83
N SER A 167 -23.59 6.04 6.46
CA SER A 167 -24.36 7.06 7.19
C SER A 167 -23.80 7.39 8.57
N LYS A 168 -22.62 6.85 8.93
CA LYS A 168 -21.90 7.22 10.15
C LYS A 168 -21.10 8.48 9.92
N GLU A 169 -21.26 9.43 10.83
CA GLU A 169 -20.53 10.69 10.81
C GLU A 169 -19.22 10.53 11.59
N PHE A 170 -18.11 10.90 10.96
CA PHE A 170 -16.81 10.96 11.64
C PHE A 170 -16.43 12.41 11.84
N VAL A 171 -16.24 12.82 13.10
CA VAL A 171 -15.88 14.19 13.46
C VAL A 171 -14.57 14.18 14.21
N THR A 172 -13.59 14.93 13.73
CA THR A 172 -12.26 14.97 14.34
C THR A 172 -11.63 16.35 14.20
N SER A 173 -10.75 16.70 15.12
CA SER A 173 -9.86 17.84 14.93
C SER A 173 -8.65 17.41 14.11
N ALA A 174 -8.14 18.30 13.28
CA ALA A 174 -7.00 18.03 12.44
C ALA A 174 -6.09 19.25 12.36
N LYS A 175 -4.79 18.99 12.24
CA LYS A 175 -3.76 20.01 12.06
C LYS A 175 -3.34 20.07 10.60
N ILE A 176 -3.31 21.27 10.02
CA ILE A 176 -2.85 21.47 8.64
C ILE A 176 -1.33 21.35 8.60
N LEU A 177 -0.82 20.38 7.85
CA LEU A 177 0.61 20.11 7.70
C LEU A 177 1.14 20.43 6.29
N ARG A 178 0.25 20.63 5.31
CA ARG A 178 0.61 21.00 3.93
C ARG A 178 -0.51 21.82 3.31
N VAL A 179 -0.13 22.78 2.49
CA VAL A 179 -1.03 23.60 1.67
C VAL A 179 -0.47 23.59 0.25
N SER A 180 -1.34 23.36 -0.73
CA SER A 180 -1.02 23.38 -2.16
C SER A 180 -2.09 24.16 -2.91
N GLU A 181 -1.70 25.07 -3.79
CA GLU A 181 -2.65 25.72 -4.71
C GLU A 181 -2.90 24.78 -5.89
N LEU A 182 -4.18 24.47 -6.16
CA LEU A 182 -4.57 23.50 -7.21
C LEU A 182 -5.06 24.17 -8.50
N GLY A 183 -5.25 25.50 -8.48
CA GLY A 183 -5.83 26.29 -9.57
C GLY A 183 -7.33 26.56 -9.35
N ASN A 184 -7.92 27.46 -10.15
CA ASN A 184 -9.36 27.80 -10.10
C ASN A 184 -9.89 28.25 -8.72
N GLY A 185 -9.03 28.76 -7.85
CA GLY A 185 -9.40 29.16 -6.49
C GLY A 185 -9.53 27.99 -5.49
N GLU A 186 -9.11 26.78 -5.87
CA GLU A 186 -9.08 25.62 -4.99
C GLU A 186 -7.71 25.41 -4.34
N PHE A 187 -7.75 24.93 -3.11
CA PHE A 187 -6.59 24.64 -2.27
C PHE A 187 -6.65 23.20 -1.78
N GLY A 188 -5.53 22.49 -1.88
CA GLY A 188 -5.32 21.15 -1.35
C GLY A 188 -4.60 21.20 -0.01
N TYR A 189 -5.12 20.45 0.96
CA TYR A 189 -4.61 20.43 2.33
C TYR A 189 -4.27 19.02 2.76
N GLY A 190 -3.04 18.82 3.25
CA GLY A 190 -2.66 17.60 3.94
C GLY A 190 -2.76 17.80 5.44
N VAL A 191 -3.56 16.98 6.12
CA VAL A 191 -3.81 17.12 7.56
C VAL A 191 -3.42 15.89 8.35
N GLN A 192 -3.15 16.10 9.63
CA GLN A 192 -2.98 15.05 10.63
C GLN A 192 -4.12 15.14 11.65
N PHE A 193 -4.78 14.01 11.93
CA PHE A 193 -5.83 13.96 12.95
C PHE A 193 -5.25 14.17 14.35
N ALA A 194 -5.98 14.86 15.21
CA ALA A 194 -5.56 15.25 16.54
C ALA A 194 -6.71 15.09 17.54
N GLY A 195 -6.44 14.48 18.70
CA GLY A 195 -7.42 14.36 19.78
C GLY A 195 -8.65 13.52 19.43
N MET A 196 -8.49 12.46 18.63
CA MET A 196 -9.59 11.59 18.22
C MET A 196 -10.13 10.79 19.41
N SER A 197 -11.45 10.80 19.60
CA SER A 197 -12.11 9.93 20.58
C SER A 197 -12.05 8.46 20.15
N LYS A 198 -12.15 7.53 21.11
CA LYS A 198 -12.19 6.09 20.83
C LYS A 198 -13.30 5.72 19.84
N GLU A 199 -14.49 6.28 20.02
CA GLU A 199 -15.63 6.06 19.11
C GLU A 199 -15.33 6.46 17.67
N ASN A 200 -14.76 7.67 17.46
CA ASN A 200 -14.38 8.12 16.12
C ASN A 200 -13.26 7.26 15.52
N TRP A 201 -12.35 6.76 16.36
CA TRP A 201 -11.30 5.84 15.94
C TRP A 201 -11.86 4.51 15.45
N ASP A 202 -12.86 3.95 16.16
CA ASP A 202 -13.55 2.71 15.77
C ASP A 202 -14.35 2.89 14.46
N ILE A 203 -15.03 4.02 14.30
CA ILE A 203 -15.73 4.38 13.05
C ILE A 203 -14.73 4.45 11.89
N LEU A 204 -13.63 5.20 12.05
CA LEU A 204 -12.62 5.37 11.01
C LEU A 204 -12.04 4.01 10.60
N ASN A 205 -11.65 3.17 11.56
CA ASN A 205 -11.08 1.86 11.23
C ASN A 205 -12.06 0.95 10.51
N THR A 206 -13.33 0.97 10.89
CA THR A 206 -14.37 0.19 10.20
C THR A 206 -14.50 0.62 8.74
N GLU A 207 -14.46 1.93 8.46
CA GLU A 207 -14.54 2.43 7.08
C GLU A 207 -13.25 2.19 6.29
N LEU A 208 -12.09 2.29 6.92
CA LEU A 208 -10.81 1.94 6.29
C LEU A 208 -10.77 0.47 5.87
N LEU A 209 -11.30 -0.45 6.69
CA LEU A 209 -11.42 -1.88 6.35
C LEU A 209 -12.29 -2.09 5.09
N LYS A 210 -13.37 -1.31 4.91
CA LYS A 210 -14.19 -1.40 3.69
C LYS A 210 -13.46 -0.90 2.45
N PHE A 211 -12.70 0.19 2.56
CA PHE A 211 -11.88 0.68 1.45
C PHE A 211 -10.80 -0.34 1.07
N GLU A 212 -10.23 -0.99 2.08
CA GLU A 212 -9.29 -2.09 1.92
C GLU A 212 -9.92 -3.29 1.21
N GLU A 213 -11.08 -3.78 1.66
CA GLU A 213 -11.83 -4.84 0.95
C GLU A 213 -12.16 -4.49 -0.50
N LYS A 214 -12.58 -3.24 -0.77
CA LYS A 214 -12.88 -2.77 -2.13
C LYS A 214 -11.62 -2.74 -2.99
N TYR A 215 -10.51 -2.28 -2.43
CA TYR A 215 -9.19 -2.30 -3.08
C TYR A 215 -8.82 -3.73 -3.47
N PHE A 216 -8.98 -4.71 -2.58
CA PHE A 216 -8.70 -6.11 -2.90
C PHE A 216 -9.60 -6.70 -3.96
N LYS A 217 -10.91 -6.43 -3.90
CA LYS A 217 -11.84 -6.91 -4.92
C LYS A 217 -11.47 -6.39 -6.31
N SER A 218 -10.90 -5.18 -6.43
CA SER A 218 -10.43 -4.66 -7.72
C SER A 218 -9.26 -5.47 -8.30
N LEU A 219 -8.48 -6.16 -7.46
CA LEU A 219 -7.38 -7.02 -7.89
C LEU A 219 -7.87 -8.39 -8.42
N SER A 220 -9.15 -8.73 -8.26
CA SER A 220 -9.69 -10.04 -8.72
C SER A 220 -9.66 -10.20 -10.24
N ILE A 221 -9.62 -9.12 -11.01
CA ILE A 221 -9.50 -9.13 -12.48
C ILE A 221 -8.21 -9.84 -12.92
N PHE A 222 -7.11 -9.67 -12.16
CA PHE A 222 -5.86 -10.37 -12.38
C PHE A 222 -5.97 -11.88 -12.11
N ARG A 223 -6.82 -12.25 -11.14
CA ARG A 223 -7.07 -13.65 -10.75
C ARG A 223 -7.82 -14.41 -11.84
N GLU A 224 -8.75 -13.76 -12.53
CA GLU A 224 -9.47 -14.35 -13.67
C GLU A 224 -8.58 -14.49 -14.90
N TYR A 225 -7.73 -13.50 -15.20
CA TYR A 225 -6.80 -13.55 -16.32
C TYR A 225 -5.66 -14.58 -16.13
N LYS A 226 -5.14 -14.75 -14.90
CA LYS A 226 -4.13 -15.78 -14.61
C LYS A 226 -4.69 -17.21 -14.62
N ARG A 227 -5.98 -17.40 -14.32
CA ARG A 227 -6.63 -18.72 -14.36
C ARG A 227 -6.74 -19.31 -15.77
N THR A 228 -6.73 -18.47 -16.80
CA THR A 228 -6.78 -18.90 -18.21
C THR A 228 -5.41 -19.13 -18.83
N SER A 229 -4.32 -18.73 -18.17
CA SER A 229 -2.95 -19.04 -18.58
C SER A 229 -2.41 -20.22 -17.77
N ASP A 230 -2.15 -21.36 -18.44
CA ASP A 230 -1.41 -22.49 -17.88
C ASP A 230 0.03 -22.05 -17.52
N MET A 231 0.22 -21.43 -16.35
CA MET A 231 1.52 -21.18 -15.77
C MET A 231 1.72 -22.03 -14.52
N ARG A 232 2.77 -22.84 -14.57
CA ARG A 232 3.28 -23.65 -13.46
C ARG A 232 3.63 -22.70 -12.30
N PHE A 233 3.20 -23.07 -11.10
CA PHE A 233 3.40 -22.30 -9.88
C PHE A 233 4.89 -22.17 -9.55
N ASP A 234 5.42 -20.95 -9.51
CA ASP A 234 6.75 -20.67 -8.99
C ASP A 234 6.73 -20.60 -7.46
N THR A 235 7.81 -21.08 -6.82
CA THR A 235 8.00 -21.03 -5.35
C THR A 235 7.90 -19.59 -4.84
N LYS A 236 6.98 -19.30 -3.91
CA LYS A 236 6.86 -18.01 -3.24
C LYS A 236 7.32 -18.07 -1.79
N ILE A 237 8.15 -17.10 -1.39
CA ILE A 237 8.52 -16.84 0.01
C ILE A 237 7.84 -15.55 0.46
N VAL A 238 7.23 -15.56 1.64
CA VAL A 238 6.58 -14.38 2.22
C VAL A 238 7.30 -13.96 3.49
N ILE A 239 7.69 -12.69 3.62
CA ILE A 239 8.31 -12.15 4.83
C ILE A 239 7.36 -11.17 5.53
N PHE A 240 7.03 -11.44 6.78
CA PHE A 240 6.34 -10.54 7.69
C PHE A 240 7.37 -9.84 8.58
N SER A 241 7.62 -8.55 8.38
CA SER A 241 8.59 -7.83 9.23
C SER A 241 7.96 -6.69 10.02
N SER A 242 8.25 -6.61 11.33
CA SER A 242 7.90 -5.46 12.17
C SER A 242 8.94 -4.34 12.15
N ASP A 243 10.09 -4.55 11.50
CA ASP A 243 11.15 -3.56 11.29
C ASP A 243 11.51 -3.42 9.80
N ILE A 244 11.20 -2.25 9.23
CA ILE A 244 11.40 -1.99 7.79
C ILE A 244 12.89 -2.04 7.43
N ASP A 245 13.78 -1.62 8.33
CA ASP A 245 15.21 -1.52 8.05
C ASP A 245 15.87 -2.90 8.13
N GLU A 246 15.51 -3.74 9.11
CA GLU A 246 16.05 -5.12 9.22
C GLU A 246 15.46 -6.08 8.18
N SER A 247 14.25 -5.80 7.68
CA SER A 247 13.69 -6.50 6.52
C SER A 247 14.58 -6.38 5.27
N TYR A 248 15.48 -5.39 5.21
CA TYR A 248 16.41 -5.21 4.09
C TYR A 248 17.51 -6.29 4.08
N ASP A 249 18.04 -6.68 5.25
CA ASP A 249 19.11 -7.67 5.36
C ASP A 249 18.61 -9.08 5.00
N ILE A 250 17.37 -9.41 5.38
CA ILE A 250 16.69 -10.65 5.03
C ILE A 250 16.47 -10.71 3.50
N ARG A 251 16.07 -9.59 2.88
CA ARG A 251 15.91 -9.51 1.42
C ARG A 251 17.22 -9.67 0.68
N GLU A 252 18.28 -8.99 1.12
CA GLU A 252 19.60 -9.15 0.50
C GLU A 252 20.10 -10.58 0.61
N SER A 253 19.88 -11.22 1.74
CA SER A 253 20.24 -12.63 1.97
C SER A 253 19.47 -13.55 1.01
N LEU A 254 18.15 -13.39 0.89
CA LEU A 254 17.34 -14.17 -0.07
C LEU A 254 17.79 -13.96 -1.52
N ILE A 255 18.11 -12.72 -1.92
CA ILE A 255 18.61 -12.42 -3.27
C ILE A 255 19.98 -13.08 -3.52
N LYS A 256 20.90 -13.03 -2.54
CA LYS A 256 22.21 -13.69 -2.62
C LYS A 256 22.08 -15.20 -2.77
N LEU A 257 21.06 -15.78 -2.16
CA LEU A 257 20.73 -17.21 -2.23
C LEU A 257 19.99 -17.61 -3.52
N GLY A 258 19.72 -16.67 -4.44
CA GLY A 258 19.06 -16.95 -5.72
C GLY A 258 17.53 -17.01 -5.64
N ALA A 259 16.91 -16.46 -4.59
CA ALA A 259 15.46 -16.35 -4.53
C ALA A 259 14.96 -15.32 -5.55
N GLU A 260 14.29 -15.78 -6.60
CA GLU A 260 13.76 -14.92 -7.67
C GLU A 260 12.32 -14.43 -7.39
N ASN A 261 11.59 -15.10 -6.48
CA ASN A 261 10.17 -14.87 -6.22
C ASN A 261 9.86 -14.79 -4.70
N PHE A 262 10.01 -13.61 -4.10
CA PHE A 262 9.60 -13.36 -2.71
C PHE A 262 8.86 -12.02 -2.56
N ASP A 263 7.90 -11.99 -1.64
CA ASP A 263 7.11 -10.80 -1.29
C ASP A 263 7.35 -10.43 0.18
N VAL A 264 7.55 -9.13 0.45
CA VAL A 264 7.70 -8.62 1.83
C VAL A 264 6.47 -7.83 2.22
N ILE A 265 5.87 -8.24 3.33
CA ILE A 265 4.54 -7.87 3.79
C ILE A 265 4.64 -7.31 5.21
N ASN A 266 4.16 -6.09 5.42
CA ASN A 266 4.32 -5.43 6.72
C ASN A 266 3.05 -5.49 7.60
N ASN A 267 2.02 -6.27 7.21
CA ASN A 267 0.77 -6.38 7.97
C ASN A 267 0.06 -7.72 7.69
N PHE A 268 0.00 -8.58 8.70
CA PHE A 268 -0.50 -9.96 8.59
C PHE A 268 -2.01 -10.05 8.29
N LYS A 269 -2.82 -9.20 8.93
CA LYS A 269 -4.29 -9.20 8.79
C LYS A 269 -4.77 -8.93 7.35
N PHE A 270 -3.90 -8.35 6.53
CA PHE A 270 -4.14 -7.97 5.14
C PHE A 270 -4.08 -9.16 4.15
N TYR A 271 -3.40 -10.27 4.48
CA TYR A 271 -3.00 -11.28 3.49
C TYR A 271 -3.41 -12.72 3.79
N PHE A 272 -4.17 -12.98 4.86
CA PHE A 272 -4.68 -14.33 5.15
C PHE A 272 -5.51 -14.90 3.99
N ASP A 273 -6.30 -14.06 3.32
CA ASP A 273 -7.08 -14.45 2.12
C ASP A 273 -6.21 -14.63 0.86
N TYR A 274 -4.97 -14.12 0.83
CA TYR A 274 -4.03 -14.29 -0.28
C TYR A 274 -3.28 -15.64 -0.21
N LEU A 275 -3.00 -16.11 1.02
CA LEU A 275 -2.32 -17.39 1.27
C LEU A 275 -3.14 -18.61 0.85
N THR A 276 -4.47 -18.49 0.76
CA THR A 276 -5.37 -19.57 0.31
C THR A 276 -5.29 -19.88 -1.18
N GLU A 277 -4.80 -18.93 -2.00
CA GLU A 277 -4.82 -19.03 -3.47
C GLU A 277 -3.45 -19.42 -4.06
N GLU A 278 -2.34 -19.01 -3.45
CA GLU A 278 -0.97 -19.39 -3.81
C GLU A 278 -0.25 -19.85 -2.54
N LYS A 279 -0.17 -21.17 -2.30
CA LYS A 279 0.49 -21.69 -1.09
C LYS A 279 2.00 -21.39 -1.15
N PRO A 280 2.52 -20.42 -0.37
CA PRO A 280 3.97 -20.27 -0.30
C PRO A 280 4.56 -21.51 0.36
N LYS A 281 5.81 -21.85 0.02
CA LYS A 281 6.51 -22.95 0.68
C LYS A 281 7.06 -22.54 2.04
N LEU A 282 7.33 -21.24 2.21
CA LEU A 282 7.94 -20.66 3.38
C LEU A 282 7.36 -19.29 3.72
N VAL A 283 7.03 -19.10 4.99
CA VAL A 283 6.68 -17.83 5.61
C VAL A 283 7.76 -17.48 6.63
N ILE A 284 8.31 -16.27 6.54
CA ILE A 284 9.29 -15.74 7.49
C ILE A 284 8.58 -14.68 8.33
N ILE A 285 8.60 -14.77 9.65
CA ILE A 285 8.04 -13.78 10.58
C ILE A 285 9.21 -13.15 11.34
N ASP A 286 9.59 -11.98 10.91
CA ASP A 286 10.62 -11.14 11.49
C ASP A 286 10.00 -10.12 12.45
N THR A 287 10.21 -10.28 13.75
CA THR A 287 9.62 -9.37 14.73
C THR A 287 10.51 -9.08 15.92
N ASN A 288 10.41 -7.85 16.43
CA ASN A 288 11.14 -7.40 17.61
C ASN A 288 10.40 -7.63 18.94
N THR A 289 9.16 -8.12 18.88
CA THR A 289 8.35 -8.44 20.07
C THR A 289 7.51 -9.68 19.84
N LEU A 290 7.28 -10.45 20.90
CA LEU A 290 6.35 -11.58 20.91
C LEU A 290 5.08 -11.20 21.69
N ASN A 291 4.03 -10.79 20.97
CA ASN A 291 2.73 -10.44 21.54
C ASN A 291 1.65 -11.42 21.07
N ASP A 292 0.45 -11.34 21.68
CA ASP A 292 -0.68 -12.22 21.34
C ASP A 292 -1.02 -12.21 19.84
N GLU A 293 -0.84 -11.07 19.16
CA GLU A 293 -1.10 -10.95 17.73
C GLU A 293 -0.14 -11.80 16.88
N VAL A 294 1.16 -11.81 17.19
CA VAL A 294 2.15 -12.67 16.53
C VAL A 294 1.89 -14.14 16.84
N VAL A 295 1.54 -14.44 18.08
CA VAL A 295 1.26 -15.82 18.53
C VAL A 295 0.05 -16.39 17.79
N ASP A 296 -1.05 -15.65 17.75
CA ASP A 296 -2.27 -16.06 17.05
C ASP A 296 -2.05 -16.16 15.54
N THR A 297 -1.23 -15.26 14.98
CA THR A 297 -0.80 -15.30 13.58
C THR A 297 -0.13 -16.61 13.20
N VAL A 298 0.89 -17.02 13.95
CA VAL A 298 1.60 -18.30 13.71
C VAL A 298 0.64 -19.48 13.86
N ARG A 299 -0.21 -19.46 14.89
CA ARG A 299 -1.17 -20.53 15.16
C ARG A 299 -2.18 -20.69 14.02
N ASN A 300 -2.73 -19.58 13.52
CA ASN A 300 -3.67 -19.58 12.42
C ASN A 300 -3.01 -20.11 11.15
N ILE A 301 -1.81 -19.64 10.83
CA ILE A 301 -1.03 -20.15 9.69
C ILE A 301 -0.88 -21.68 9.75
N LYS A 302 -0.39 -22.22 10.87
CA LYS A 302 -0.14 -23.67 11.00
C LYS A 302 -1.42 -24.50 10.98
N THR A 303 -2.52 -23.93 11.49
CA THR A 303 -3.83 -24.59 11.51
C THR A 303 -4.44 -24.64 10.11
N ASP A 304 -4.40 -23.52 9.38
CA ASP A 304 -5.08 -23.36 8.11
C ASP A 304 -4.22 -23.85 6.93
N PHE A 305 -2.90 -23.88 7.10
CA PHE A 305 -1.91 -24.30 6.10
C PHE A 305 -0.84 -25.22 6.69
N PRO A 306 -1.19 -26.48 7.05
CA PRO A 306 -0.28 -27.40 7.73
C PRO A 306 0.97 -27.79 6.91
N ASP A 307 0.91 -27.65 5.59
CA ASP A 307 2.02 -27.97 4.68
C ASP A 307 3.02 -26.81 4.53
N MET A 308 2.76 -25.64 5.13
CA MET A 308 3.56 -24.44 4.97
C MET A 308 4.59 -24.30 6.10
N HIS A 309 5.84 -24.06 5.76
CA HIS A 309 6.88 -23.81 6.76
C HIS A 309 6.82 -22.38 7.27
N VAL A 310 6.94 -22.23 8.60
CA VAL A 310 7.01 -20.92 9.25
C VAL A 310 8.36 -20.80 9.94
N GLN A 311 9.16 -19.83 9.51
CA GLN A 311 10.40 -19.43 10.15
C GLN A 311 10.16 -18.14 10.93
N ILE A 312 10.43 -18.14 12.23
CA ILE A 312 10.31 -16.96 13.09
C ILE A 312 11.71 -16.42 13.36
N ILE A 313 11.88 -15.11 13.27
CA ILE A 313 13.10 -14.38 13.57
C ILE A 313 12.81 -13.41 14.72
N LEU A 314 13.57 -13.54 15.81
CA LEU A 314 13.37 -12.79 17.06
C LEU A 314 14.68 -12.19 17.59
N PRO A 315 14.64 -11.15 18.44
CA PRO A 315 15.81 -10.73 19.22
C PRO A 315 16.30 -11.83 20.16
N ILE A 316 17.62 -12.00 20.32
CA ILE A 316 18.22 -13.01 21.21
C ILE A 316 17.77 -12.86 22.67
N GLU A 317 17.35 -11.66 23.06
CA GLU A 317 16.79 -11.36 24.38
C GLU A 317 15.51 -12.16 24.67
N LEU A 318 14.81 -12.64 23.64
CA LEU A 318 13.59 -13.44 23.77
C LEU A 318 13.86 -14.95 23.84
N MET A 319 15.11 -15.40 23.73
CA MET A 319 15.48 -16.82 23.65
C MET A 319 15.07 -17.65 24.88
N GLU A 320 14.94 -17.02 26.04
CA GLU A 320 14.54 -17.67 27.30
C GLU A 320 13.03 -17.63 27.57
N GLU A 321 12.21 -17.12 26.65
CA GLU A 321 10.76 -17.06 26.85
C GLU A 321 10.09 -18.44 26.69
N ASP A 322 9.44 -18.92 27.76
CA ASP A 322 8.74 -20.22 27.82
C ASP A 322 7.71 -20.42 26.69
N ILE A 323 7.13 -19.33 26.19
CA ILE A 323 6.09 -19.37 25.14
C ILE A 323 6.65 -19.84 23.79
N LEU A 324 7.96 -19.73 23.55
CA LEU A 324 8.59 -20.13 22.28
C LEU A 324 8.43 -21.62 22.00
N GLY A 325 8.64 -22.47 23.01
CA GLY A 325 8.48 -23.92 22.88
C GLY A 325 7.04 -24.36 22.63
N THR A 326 6.06 -23.48 22.85
CA THR A 326 4.65 -23.73 22.53
C THR A 326 4.24 -23.25 21.14
N LEU A 327 5.04 -22.36 20.53
CA LEU A 327 4.72 -21.66 19.29
C LEU A 327 5.33 -22.34 18.06
N ALA A 328 6.57 -22.78 18.19
CA ALA A 328 7.37 -23.32 17.10
C ALA A 328 8.42 -24.30 17.62
N THR A 329 8.92 -25.18 16.75
CA THR A 329 10.06 -26.02 17.12
C THR A 329 11.34 -25.18 17.12
N GLU A 330 12.39 -25.59 17.84
CA GLU A 330 13.67 -24.85 17.89
C GLU A 330 14.26 -24.60 16.48
N ASP A 331 14.03 -25.53 15.55
CA ASP A 331 14.47 -25.42 14.15
C ASP A 331 13.75 -24.30 13.36
N GLU A 332 12.55 -23.92 13.78
CA GLU A 332 11.71 -22.87 13.18
C GLU A 332 11.99 -21.47 13.76
N ILE A 333 12.90 -21.34 14.73
CA ILE A 333 13.23 -20.05 15.37
C ILE A 333 14.70 -19.69 15.10
N LEU A 334 14.91 -18.44 14.68
CA LEU A 334 16.22 -17.81 14.51
C LEU A 334 16.31 -16.57 15.39
N PHE A 335 17.48 -16.32 16.00
CA PHE A 335 17.69 -15.18 16.88
C PHE A 335 18.65 -14.15 16.28
N LYS A 336 18.32 -12.86 16.34
CA LYS A 336 19.20 -11.72 16.03
C LYS A 336 20.19 -11.52 17.18
N PRO A 337 21.49 -11.33 16.94
CA PRO A 337 22.16 -11.17 15.64
C PRO A 337 22.76 -12.47 15.06
N LEU A 338 22.41 -13.65 15.59
CA LEU A 338 22.97 -14.96 15.20
C LEU A 338 22.55 -15.45 13.79
N ILE A 339 21.77 -14.66 13.07
CA ILE A 339 21.18 -14.95 11.75
C ILE A 339 22.23 -15.17 10.66
N TYR A 340 23.39 -14.53 10.73
CA TYR A 340 24.29 -14.41 9.58
C TYR A 340 24.94 -15.72 9.09
N ASN A 341 24.95 -16.79 9.89
CA ASN A 341 25.42 -18.12 9.45
C ASN A 341 24.29 -19.16 9.40
N GLU A 342 23.29 -19.05 10.29
CA GLU A 342 22.22 -20.05 10.38
C GLU A 342 21.08 -19.82 9.38
N PHE A 343 20.88 -18.57 8.93
CA PHE A 343 19.82 -18.22 7.99
C PHE A 343 20.05 -18.82 6.61
N GLU A 344 21.29 -18.79 6.09
CA GLU A 344 21.61 -19.37 4.78
C GLU A 344 21.38 -20.89 4.78
N ASP A 345 21.95 -21.62 5.75
CA ASP A 345 21.81 -23.08 5.86
C ASP A 345 20.35 -23.53 6.06
N ARG A 346 19.54 -22.76 6.80
CA ARG A 346 18.14 -23.12 7.08
C ARG A 346 17.17 -22.74 5.95
N ILE A 347 17.45 -21.68 5.20
CA ILE A 347 16.53 -21.16 4.16
C ILE A 347 16.81 -21.80 2.79
N ILE A 348 18.06 -22.19 2.49
CA ILE A 348 18.45 -22.82 1.20
C ILE A 348 17.60 -24.07 0.88
N LYS A 349 17.21 -24.89 1.87
CA LYS A 349 16.39 -26.09 1.62
C LYS A 349 14.96 -25.80 1.14
N TYR A 350 14.51 -24.55 1.24
CA TYR A 350 13.16 -24.10 0.86
C TYR A 350 13.14 -23.27 -0.43
N LEU A 351 14.32 -22.86 -0.92
CA LEU A 351 14.57 -22.26 -2.22
C LEU A 351 14.72 -23.37 -3.27
#